data_AF-A0A1E7I2J4-F1
#
_entry.id   AF-A0A1E7I2J4-F1
#
_cell.length_a   1.000
_cell.length_b   1.000
_cell.length_c   1.000
_cell.angle_alpha   90.00
_cell.angle_beta   90.00
_cell.angle_gamma   90.00
#
_symmetry.space_group_name_H-M   'P 1'
#
loop_
_entity.id
_entity.type
_entity.pdbx_description
1 polymer ?
#
loop_
_entity_poly.entity_id
_entity_poly.type
_entity_poly.pdbx_seq_one_letter_code
_entity_poly.pdbx_strand_id
1 'polypeptide(L)'
;MDIADIGLGKFNAESGILNTDAIRKTYETLFKKIDISDLKPKTLITTTDLATGKPVILDKGNVAQAIYASSAVYPLMAPANIDGQKLIDGAFSSPVPVMECVKRNIDIIIAIYFDDACNPEPENFLESYFNSSRIFKRSILTSQLPLCIDMHHHEILPVYIKHPRPIEMWEIKKLNEIVHAGKLALTAQKGNFKDAIFEFKKKRQLKEEKRHLEEEDRKLNEERKSLKKEASEKSAKGHIGVKPPKTAQKDPAPAKRKITITKSKRTKRGSGA
;
A
#
# COMPACT_ATOMS: atom_id res chain seq x y z
N MET A 1 -41.73 -5.81 5.60
CA MET A 1 -40.29 -5.78 5.89
C MET A 1 -40.09 -4.88 7.12
N ASP A 2 -40.72 -5.24 8.24
CA ASP A 2 -40.85 -4.38 9.43
C ASP A 2 -39.63 -4.40 10.36
N ILE A 3 -38.61 -5.20 10.07
CA ILE A 3 -37.34 -5.15 10.81
C ILE A 3 -36.56 -3.86 10.52
N ALA A 4 -36.87 -3.16 9.42
CA ALA A 4 -36.18 -1.94 9.01
C ALA A 4 -36.82 -0.65 9.53
N ASP A 5 -38.01 -0.71 10.13
CA ASP A 5 -38.73 0.46 10.66
C ASP A 5 -38.29 0.79 12.10
N ILE A 6 -37.00 0.60 12.37
CA ILE A 6 -36.37 0.99 13.62
C ILE A 6 -36.27 2.51 13.55
N GLY A 7 -36.96 3.20 14.47
CA GLY A 7 -36.92 4.65 14.70
C GLY A 7 -35.56 5.18 15.16
N LEU A 8 -34.48 4.65 14.60
CA LEU A 8 -33.13 5.19 14.66
C LEU A 8 -33.15 6.48 13.83
N GLY A 9 -32.74 7.59 14.46
CA GLY A 9 -32.80 8.94 13.88
C GLY A 9 -32.27 9.03 12.44
N LYS A 10 -32.66 10.08 11.72
CA LYS A 10 -32.35 10.29 10.30
C LYS A 10 -30.84 10.48 10.03
N PHE A 11 -30.03 9.42 10.13
CA PHE A 11 -28.65 9.40 9.65
C PHE A 11 -28.60 8.81 8.24
N ASN A 12 -28.01 9.55 7.31
CA ASN A 12 -27.93 9.19 5.90
C ASN A 12 -26.49 9.35 5.40
N ALA A 13 -26.26 9.39 4.09
CA ALA A 13 -24.92 9.56 3.53
C ALA A 13 -24.32 10.98 3.75
N GLU A 14 -24.98 11.85 4.50
CA GLU A 14 -24.61 13.27 4.73
C GLU A 14 -24.63 13.65 6.21
N SER A 15 -25.20 12.81 7.07
CA SER A 15 -25.29 13.04 8.51
C SER A 15 -24.70 11.88 9.31
N GLY A 16 -24.28 12.17 10.53
CA GLY A 16 -23.80 11.18 11.50
C GLY A 16 -24.57 11.30 12.81
N ILE A 17 -24.39 10.31 13.69
CA ILE A 17 -25.04 10.24 15.01
C ILE A 17 -24.51 11.32 15.96
N LEU A 18 -23.21 11.63 15.88
CA LEU A 18 -22.54 12.58 16.75
C LEU A 18 -22.46 13.97 16.11
N ASN A 19 -22.60 15.02 16.93
CA ASN A 19 -22.24 16.37 16.51
C ASN A 19 -20.71 16.45 16.35
N THR A 20 -20.25 16.87 15.17
CA THR A 20 -18.83 16.93 14.84
C THR A 20 -18.26 18.35 14.75
N ASP A 21 -19.05 19.38 15.05
CA ASP A 21 -18.66 20.80 14.90
C ASP A 21 -17.48 21.15 15.80
N ALA A 22 -17.49 20.65 17.04
CA ALA A 22 -16.40 20.87 18.00
C ALA A 22 -15.08 20.25 17.51
N ILE A 23 -15.13 19.04 16.96
CA ILE A 23 -13.95 18.34 16.42
C ILE A 23 -13.44 19.08 15.17
N ARG A 24 -14.32 19.44 14.25
CA ARG A 24 -13.98 20.20 13.03
C ARG A 24 -13.30 21.53 13.38
N LYS A 25 -13.91 22.31 14.29
CA LYS A 25 -13.34 23.58 14.78
C LYS A 25 -11.99 23.37 15.46
N THR A 26 -11.82 22.28 16.19
CA THR A 26 -10.53 21.92 16.81
C THR A 26 -9.46 21.67 15.75
N TYR A 27 -9.76 20.88 14.72
CA TYR A 27 -8.82 20.64 13.61
C TYR A 27 -8.51 21.93 12.83
N GLU A 28 -9.51 22.76 12.55
CA GLU A 28 -9.31 24.07 11.92
C GLU A 28 -8.42 24.99 12.76
N THR A 29 -8.56 24.96 14.08
CA THR A 29 -7.73 25.76 14.99
C THR A 29 -6.29 25.25 15.03
N LEU A 30 -6.11 23.93 15.08
CA LEU A 30 -4.79 23.28 15.15
C LEU A 30 -4.00 23.42 13.85
N PHE A 31 -4.64 23.10 12.72
CA PHE A 31 -3.99 23.00 11.41
C PHE A 31 -4.19 24.25 10.53
N LYS A 32 -5.11 25.15 10.90
CA LYS A 32 -5.35 26.41 10.20
C LYS A 32 -5.56 26.18 8.69
N LYS A 33 -4.84 26.94 7.86
CA LYS A 33 -4.88 26.86 6.39
C LYS A 33 -3.68 26.13 5.80
N ILE A 34 -3.09 25.18 6.52
CA ILE A 34 -1.96 24.37 6.01
C ILE A 34 -2.48 23.43 4.93
N ASP A 35 -1.75 23.35 3.81
CA ASP A 35 -1.97 22.34 2.78
C ASP A 35 -1.14 21.08 3.07
N ILE A 36 -1.69 19.89 2.75
CA ILE A 36 -0.96 18.61 2.90
C ILE A 36 0.35 18.63 2.09
N SER A 37 0.38 19.31 0.94
CA SER A 37 1.58 19.40 0.11
C SER A 37 2.74 20.12 0.79
N ASP A 38 2.45 20.97 1.77
CA ASP A 38 3.44 21.77 2.50
C ASP A 38 4.05 21.01 3.69
N LEU A 39 3.49 19.86 4.06
CA LEU A 39 3.93 19.08 5.22
C LEU A 39 5.30 18.44 4.99
N LYS A 40 6.13 18.51 6.03
CA LYS A 40 7.42 17.82 6.12
C LYS A 40 7.45 17.00 7.41
N PRO A 41 7.60 15.66 7.35
CA PRO A 41 7.83 14.84 6.16
C PRO A 41 6.62 14.81 5.20
N LYS A 42 6.86 14.40 3.94
CA LYS A 42 5.79 14.21 2.95
C LYS A 42 4.73 13.29 3.53
N THR A 43 3.50 13.79 3.60
CA THR A 43 2.40 13.12 4.29
C THR A 43 1.33 12.73 3.29
N LEU A 44 0.79 11.53 3.45
CA LEU A 44 -0.33 11.02 2.68
C LEU A 44 -1.43 10.63 3.67
N ILE A 45 -2.66 11.06 3.42
CA ILE A 45 -3.80 10.77 4.28
C ILE A 45 -4.74 9.83 3.53
N THR A 46 -5.05 8.68 4.14
CA THR A 46 -5.92 7.67 3.53
C THR A 46 -7.34 7.85 4.01
N THR A 47 -8.29 7.89 3.08
CA THR A 47 -9.73 7.93 3.33
C THR A 47 -10.40 6.80 2.56
N THR A 48 -11.68 6.56 2.82
CA THR A 48 -12.50 5.62 2.04
C THR A 48 -13.61 6.40 1.35
N ASP A 49 -13.78 6.20 0.04
CA ASP A 49 -14.94 6.71 -0.66
C ASP A 49 -16.18 5.89 -0.27
N LEU A 50 -17.16 6.56 0.34
CA LEU A 50 -18.40 5.95 0.82
C LEU A 50 -19.20 5.27 -0.30
N ALA A 51 -19.16 5.80 -1.52
CA ALA A 51 -19.95 5.28 -2.64
C ALA A 51 -19.33 4.02 -3.25
N THR A 52 -17.99 3.92 -3.28
CA THR A 52 -17.28 2.83 -3.96
C THR A 52 -16.59 1.84 -3.02
N GLY A 53 -16.42 2.20 -1.75
CA GLY A 53 -15.65 1.44 -0.76
C GLY A 53 -14.14 1.42 -1.03
N LYS A 54 -13.64 2.18 -2.00
CA LYS A 54 -12.22 2.19 -2.39
C LYS A 54 -11.41 3.18 -1.55
N PRO A 55 -10.11 2.91 -1.32
CA PRO A 55 -9.23 3.88 -0.68
C PRO A 55 -9.00 5.08 -1.60
N VAL A 56 -9.07 6.28 -1.02
CA VAL A 56 -8.73 7.56 -1.65
C VAL A 56 -7.58 8.19 -0.86
N ILE A 57 -6.49 8.50 -1.55
CA ILE A 57 -5.29 9.08 -0.96
C ILE A 57 -5.31 10.59 -1.19
N LEU A 58 -5.29 11.35 -0.10
CA LEU A 58 -5.18 12.79 -0.10
C LEU A 58 -3.71 13.17 0.15
N ASP A 59 -3.08 13.80 -0.84
CA ASP A 59 -1.69 14.27 -0.79
C ASP A 59 -1.54 15.79 -1.00
N LYS A 60 -2.67 16.48 -1.11
CA LYS A 60 -2.82 17.94 -1.23
C LYS A 60 -4.19 18.36 -0.68
N GLY A 61 -4.37 19.65 -0.46
CA GLY A 61 -5.60 20.23 0.08
C GLY A 61 -5.49 20.51 1.58
N ASN A 62 -6.55 21.07 2.16
CA ASN A 62 -6.53 21.51 3.56
C ASN A 62 -6.35 20.33 4.53
N VAL A 63 -5.35 20.43 5.40
CA VAL A 63 -5.00 19.37 6.36
C VAL A 63 -6.15 19.10 7.35
N ALA A 64 -6.84 20.13 7.86
CA ALA A 64 -7.94 19.93 8.80
C ALA A 64 -9.10 19.14 8.16
N GLN A 65 -9.44 19.46 6.91
CA GLN A 65 -10.48 18.76 6.15
C GLN A 65 -10.09 17.32 5.86
N ALA A 66 -8.83 17.07 5.47
CA ALA A 66 -8.34 15.73 5.18
C ALA A 66 -8.24 14.84 6.43
N ILE A 67 -7.76 15.38 7.56
CA ILE A 67 -7.73 14.65 8.84
C ILE A 67 -9.15 14.32 9.29
N TYR A 68 -10.09 15.27 9.19
CA TYR A 68 -11.49 14.99 9.48
C TYR A 68 -12.05 13.87 8.59
N ALA A 69 -11.81 13.92 7.27
CA ALA A 69 -12.25 12.87 6.37
C ALA A 69 -11.69 11.50 6.76
N SER A 70 -10.39 11.45 7.09
CA SER A 70 -9.70 10.23 7.52
C SER A 70 -10.12 9.72 8.89
N SER A 71 -10.73 10.56 9.74
CA SER A 71 -11.24 10.18 11.06
C SER A 71 -12.76 10.13 11.13
N ALA A 72 -13.47 10.33 10.01
CA ALA A 72 -14.93 10.30 9.95
C ALA A 72 -15.45 8.86 10.05
N VAL A 73 -15.58 8.37 11.28
CA VAL A 73 -16.07 7.03 11.61
C VAL A 73 -17.58 6.93 11.31
N TYR A 74 -17.96 6.62 10.07
CA TYR A 74 -19.36 6.53 9.65
C TYR A 74 -20.05 5.25 10.14
N PRO A 75 -21.28 5.28 10.71
CA PRO A 75 -22.24 6.39 10.77
C PRO A 75 -22.18 7.26 12.04
N LEU A 76 -21.18 7.09 12.91
CA LEU A 76 -21.04 7.94 14.10
C LEU A 76 -20.73 9.38 13.72
N MET A 77 -19.82 9.59 12.77
CA MET A 77 -19.45 10.89 12.23
C MET A 77 -19.92 11.04 10.79
N ALA A 78 -20.37 12.25 10.43
CA ALA A 78 -20.79 12.54 9.07
C ALA A 78 -19.61 12.44 8.08
N PRO A 79 -19.84 11.99 6.83
CA PRO A 79 -18.81 12.00 5.81
C PRO A 79 -18.29 13.42 5.52
N ALA A 80 -17.05 13.51 5.08
CA ALA A 80 -16.48 14.74 4.55
C ALA A 80 -16.73 14.83 3.04
N ASN A 81 -17.22 15.96 2.56
CA ASN A 81 -17.27 16.23 1.13
C ASN A 81 -15.96 16.92 0.69
N ILE A 82 -15.16 16.24 -0.13
CA ILE A 82 -13.93 16.78 -0.72
C ILE A 82 -13.98 16.50 -2.22
N ASP A 83 -13.92 17.55 -3.04
CA ASP A 83 -13.97 17.46 -4.51
C ASP A 83 -15.16 16.63 -5.04
N GLY A 84 -16.33 16.77 -4.41
CA GLY A 84 -17.55 16.04 -4.78
C GLY A 84 -17.61 14.58 -4.31
N GLN A 85 -16.57 14.08 -3.62
CA GLN A 85 -16.54 12.74 -3.05
C GLN A 85 -16.92 12.75 -1.57
N LYS A 86 -17.75 11.79 -1.17
CA LYS A 86 -18.12 11.55 0.23
C LYS A 86 -17.09 10.62 0.86
N LEU A 87 -16.17 11.19 1.64
CA LEU A 87 -15.05 10.48 2.24
C LEU A 87 -15.31 10.18 3.72
N ILE A 88 -15.00 8.95 4.12
CA ILE A 88 -15.08 8.45 5.49
C ILE A 88 -13.71 7.91 5.94
N ASP A 89 -13.61 7.45 7.19
CA ASP A 89 -12.41 6.88 7.80
C ASP A 89 -11.67 5.91 6.83
N GLY A 90 -10.37 6.10 6.68
CA GLY A 90 -9.53 5.29 5.81
C GLY A 90 -9.47 3.81 6.22
N ALA A 91 -9.77 3.52 7.49
CA ALA A 91 -9.69 2.17 8.03
C ALA A 91 -10.77 1.22 7.52
N PHE A 92 -11.83 1.72 6.88
CA PHE A 92 -12.82 0.90 6.17
C PHE A 92 -12.24 0.18 4.94
N SER A 93 -11.22 0.74 4.30
CA SER A 93 -10.62 0.17 3.09
C SER A 93 -9.14 -0.19 3.24
N SER A 94 -8.42 0.54 4.08
CA SER A 94 -6.97 0.43 4.23
C SER A 94 -6.52 0.90 5.62
N PRO A 95 -6.79 0.12 6.70
CA PRO A 95 -6.48 0.48 8.08
C PRO A 95 -5.00 0.71 8.36
N VAL A 96 -4.12 0.02 7.63
CA VAL A 96 -2.69 0.32 7.59
C VAL A 96 -2.32 0.41 6.11
N PRO A 97 -2.02 1.62 5.57
CA PRO A 97 -1.88 1.85 4.13
C PRO A 97 -0.55 1.34 3.54
N VAL A 98 -0.13 0.12 3.91
CA VAL A 98 1.08 -0.54 3.42
C VAL A 98 1.04 -0.68 1.90
N MET A 99 -0.12 -1.06 1.34
CA MET A 99 -0.32 -1.21 -0.09
C MET A 99 0.00 0.09 -0.87
N GLU A 100 -0.32 1.26 -0.30
CA GLU A 100 0.01 2.54 -0.93
C GLU A 100 1.52 2.79 -0.94
N CYS A 101 2.22 2.44 0.15
CA CYS A 101 3.68 2.49 0.20
C CYS A 101 4.32 1.53 -0.82
N VAL A 102 3.77 0.32 -0.96
CA VAL A 102 4.24 -0.67 -1.96
C VAL A 102 4.08 -0.13 -3.38
N LYS A 103 2.91 0.44 -3.72
CA LYS A 103 2.65 1.06 -5.04
C LYS A 103 3.62 2.19 -5.36
N ARG A 104 4.07 2.93 -4.33
CA ARG A 104 5.03 4.02 -4.46
C ARG A 104 6.49 3.56 -4.43
N ASN A 105 6.73 2.26 -4.35
CA ASN A 105 8.07 1.64 -4.31
C ASN A 105 8.94 2.26 -3.21
N ILE A 106 8.37 2.40 -2.00
CA ILE A 106 9.10 2.85 -0.81
C ILE A 106 10.14 1.78 -0.42
N ASP A 107 11.36 2.20 -0.09
CA ASP A 107 12.44 1.25 0.18
C ASP A 107 12.28 0.48 1.51
N ILE A 108 11.84 1.13 2.57
CA ILE A 108 11.63 0.49 3.87
C ILE A 108 10.29 0.99 4.41
N ILE A 109 9.38 0.06 4.71
CA ILE A 109 8.05 0.38 5.21
C ILE A 109 7.98 -0.02 6.69
N ILE A 110 7.77 0.95 7.57
CA ILE A 110 7.46 0.68 8.99
C ILE A 110 5.95 0.79 9.16
N ALA A 111 5.29 -0.35 9.37
CA ALA A 111 3.83 -0.44 9.43
C ALA A 111 3.37 -0.54 10.89
N ILE A 112 2.82 0.53 11.44
CA ILE A 112 2.38 0.57 12.85
C ILE A 112 0.90 0.23 12.92
N TYR A 113 0.54 -0.72 13.79
CA TYR A 113 -0.85 -1.16 13.99
C TYR A 113 -1.15 -1.43 15.46
N PHE A 114 -2.31 -0.98 15.93
CA PHE A 114 -2.84 -1.34 17.23
C PHE A 114 -3.61 -2.66 17.15
N ASP A 115 -3.04 -3.71 17.73
CA ASP A 115 -3.62 -5.06 17.79
C ASP A 115 -4.23 -5.31 19.16
N ASP A 116 -5.25 -4.52 19.50
CA ASP A 116 -5.94 -4.64 20.78
C ASP A 116 -6.72 -5.97 20.90
N ALA A 117 -7.23 -6.31 22.07
CA ALA A 117 -8.09 -7.47 22.25
C ALA A 117 -9.53 -7.16 21.79
N CYS A 118 -10.31 -8.19 21.41
CA CYS A 118 -11.75 -7.99 21.12
C CYS A 118 -12.46 -7.89 22.45
N ASN A 119 -13.49 -7.06 22.54
CA ASN A 119 -14.42 -7.14 23.65
C ASN A 119 -15.43 -8.26 23.31
N PRO A 120 -15.41 -9.41 24.00
CA PRO A 120 -16.37 -10.49 23.73
C PRO A 120 -17.81 -10.11 24.13
N GLU A 121 -17.96 -9.16 25.05
CA GLU A 121 -19.25 -8.79 25.65
C GLU A 121 -19.41 -7.27 25.65
N PRO A 122 -19.59 -6.63 24.48
CA PRO A 122 -19.85 -5.19 24.42
C PRO A 122 -21.22 -4.87 25.04
N GLU A 123 -21.28 -3.89 25.94
CA GLU A 123 -22.49 -3.61 26.73
C GLU A 123 -23.44 -2.61 26.06
N ASN A 124 -22.93 -1.83 25.10
CA ASN A 124 -23.69 -0.77 24.45
C ASN A 124 -23.41 -0.69 22.94
N PHE A 125 -24.20 0.13 22.23
CA PHE A 125 -24.09 0.31 20.78
C PHE A 125 -22.69 0.78 20.36
N LEU A 126 -22.08 1.73 21.09
CA LEU A 126 -20.77 2.28 20.75
C LEU A 126 -19.69 1.20 20.90
N GLU A 127 -19.68 0.47 22.01
CA GLU A 127 -18.74 -0.64 22.21
C GLU A 127 -18.93 -1.75 21.17
N SER A 128 -20.18 -2.08 20.83
CA SER A 128 -20.49 -3.07 19.78
C SER A 128 -19.95 -2.61 18.42
N TYR A 129 -20.14 -1.33 18.11
CA TYR A 129 -19.65 -0.72 16.90
C TYR A 129 -18.11 -0.70 16.84
N PHE A 130 -17.43 -0.26 17.90
CA PHE A 130 -15.96 -0.25 17.92
C PHE A 130 -15.36 -1.65 17.94
N ASN A 131 -15.98 -2.60 18.64
CA ASN A 131 -15.55 -4.00 18.62
C ASN A 131 -15.69 -4.63 17.23
N SER A 132 -16.83 -4.44 16.55
CA SER A 132 -17.01 -4.90 15.16
C SER A 132 -16.04 -4.19 14.21
N SER A 133 -15.79 -2.89 14.44
CA SER A 133 -14.81 -2.09 13.72
C SER A 133 -13.42 -2.69 13.80
N ARG A 134 -13.02 -3.08 15.01
CA ARG A 134 -11.75 -3.74 15.29
C ARG A 134 -11.63 -5.08 14.59
N ILE A 135 -12.69 -5.90 14.61
CA ILE A 135 -12.72 -7.22 13.95
C ILE A 135 -12.48 -7.06 12.45
N PHE A 136 -13.23 -6.19 11.78
CA PHE A 136 -13.08 -6.04 10.34
C PHE A 136 -11.74 -5.38 9.98
N LYS A 137 -11.27 -4.38 10.74
CA LYS A 137 -9.95 -3.76 10.52
C LYS A 137 -8.83 -4.80 10.58
N ARG A 138 -8.88 -5.70 11.57
CA ARG A 138 -7.96 -6.84 11.67
C ARG A 138 -8.08 -7.77 10.47
N SER A 139 -9.30 -8.11 10.06
CA SER A 139 -9.54 -8.97 8.88
C SER A 139 -8.96 -8.37 7.59
N ILE A 140 -9.13 -7.06 7.37
CA ILE A 140 -8.57 -6.36 6.20
C ILE A 140 -7.04 -6.40 6.26
N LEU A 141 -6.44 -6.07 7.40
CA LEU A 141 -5.00 -6.08 7.57
C LEU A 141 -4.40 -7.47 7.33
N THR A 142 -4.97 -8.51 7.93
CA THR A 142 -4.53 -9.90 7.75
C THR A 142 -4.64 -10.36 6.29
N SER A 143 -5.58 -9.80 5.52
CA SER A 143 -5.75 -10.12 4.10
C SER A 143 -4.80 -9.32 3.20
N GLN A 144 -4.55 -8.05 3.50
CA GLN A 144 -3.73 -7.16 2.67
C GLN A 144 -2.23 -7.30 2.93
N LEU A 145 -1.82 -7.52 4.18
CA LEU A 145 -0.40 -7.50 4.56
C LEU A 145 0.42 -8.61 3.87
N PRO A 146 -0.03 -9.88 3.78
CA PRO A 146 0.71 -10.92 3.06
C PRO A 146 0.90 -10.56 1.57
N LEU A 147 -0.14 -10.03 0.92
CA LEU A 147 -0.05 -9.57 -0.47
C LEU A 147 0.97 -8.44 -0.62
N CYS A 148 1.01 -7.51 0.33
CA CYS A 148 2.01 -6.44 0.34
C CYS A 148 3.42 -7.01 0.47
N ILE A 149 3.63 -7.98 1.36
CA ILE A 149 4.92 -8.64 1.56
C ILE A 149 5.37 -9.35 0.28
N ASP A 150 4.47 -10.08 -0.38
CA ASP A 150 4.76 -10.79 -1.63
C ASP A 150 5.08 -9.84 -2.79
N MET A 151 4.39 -8.70 -2.86
CA MET A 151 4.57 -7.69 -3.92
C MET A 151 5.79 -6.79 -3.72
N HIS A 152 6.26 -6.65 -2.48
CA HIS A 152 7.28 -5.66 -2.14
C HIS A 152 8.68 -6.24 -2.23
N HIS A 153 9.54 -5.57 -3.00
CA HIS A 153 10.92 -6.04 -3.21
C HIS A 153 11.88 -5.69 -2.07
N HIS A 154 11.41 -4.95 -1.07
CA HIS A 154 12.21 -4.51 0.08
C HIS A 154 11.54 -4.88 1.42
N GLU A 155 12.01 -4.29 2.52
CA GLU A 155 11.61 -4.67 3.87
C GLU A 155 10.30 -4.00 4.30
N ILE A 156 9.37 -4.79 4.83
CA ILE A 156 8.18 -4.32 5.54
C ILE A 156 8.30 -4.77 7.00
N LEU A 157 8.29 -3.82 7.91
CA LEU A 157 8.49 -4.02 9.35
C LEU A 157 7.18 -3.71 10.08
N PRO A 158 6.32 -4.72 10.32
CA PRO A 158 5.10 -4.52 11.08
C PRO A 158 5.44 -4.36 12.58
N VAL A 159 4.95 -3.28 13.16
CA VAL A 159 5.05 -2.97 14.58
C VAL A 159 3.66 -3.06 15.19
N TYR A 160 3.41 -4.17 15.87
CA TYR A 160 2.16 -4.41 16.58
C TYR A 160 2.24 -3.80 17.98
N ILE A 161 1.40 -2.81 18.24
CA ILE A 161 1.18 -2.29 19.59
C ILE A 161 0.06 -3.12 20.20
N LYS A 162 0.39 -3.90 21.24
CA LYS A 162 -0.56 -4.74 21.95
C LYS A 162 -0.84 -4.13 23.31
N HIS A 163 -2.12 -3.93 23.61
CA HIS A 163 -2.58 -3.57 24.94
C HIS A 163 -3.36 -4.75 25.55
N PRO A 164 -3.16 -5.07 26.85
CA PRO A 164 -3.77 -6.26 27.47
C PRO A 164 -5.31 -6.22 27.51
N ARG A 165 -5.90 -5.03 27.36
CA ARG A 165 -7.35 -4.81 27.25
C ARG A 165 -7.63 -3.81 26.13
N PRO A 166 -8.85 -3.82 25.55
CA PRO A 166 -9.29 -2.74 24.67
C PRO A 166 -9.16 -1.39 25.39
N ILE A 167 -8.70 -0.36 24.68
CA ILE A 167 -8.78 1.02 25.14
C ILE A 167 -9.79 1.75 24.26
N GLU A 168 -10.85 2.24 24.89
CA GLU A 168 -11.91 2.93 24.19
C GLU A 168 -11.57 4.42 23.98
N MET A 169 -12.18 5.04 22.97
CA MET A 169 -11.85 6.44 22.59
C MET A 169 -12.11 7.47 23.71
N TRP A 170 -12.98 7.15 24.66
CA TRP A 170 -13.32 8.02 25.80
C TRP A 170 -12.39 7.86 27.00
N GLU A 171 -11.48 6.88 27.00
CA GLU A 171 -10.54 6.65 28.08
C GLU A 171 -9.32 7.59 28.03
N ILE A 172 -9.57 8.90 27.97
CA ILE A 172 -8.51 9.93 27.82
C ILE A 172 -7.45 9.84 28.92
N LYS A 173 -7.84 9.42 30.14
CA LYS A 173 -6.92 9.21 31.28
C LYS A 173 -5.84 8.15 31.00
N LYS A 174 -6.04 7.31 29.98
CA LYS A 174 -5.14 6.21 29.57
C LYS A 174 -4.16 6.61 28.48
N LEU A 175 -4.13 7.88 28.06
CA LEU A 175 -3.21 8.36 27.04
C LEU A 175 -1.74 8.04 27.34
N ASN A 176 -1.32 8.15 28.61
CA ASN A 176 0.05 7.82 29.02
C ASN A 176 0.36 6.32 28.85
N GLU A 177 -0.61 5.45 29.11
CA GLU A 177 -0.49 4.00 28.92
C GLU A 177 -0.35 3.67 27.42
N ILE A 178 -1.15 4.31 26.56
CA ILE A 178 -1.06 4.16 25.09
C ILE A 178 0.32 4.58 24.58
N VAL A 179 0.80 5.76 24.99
CA VAL A 179 2.12 6.27 24.58
C VAL A 179 3.23 5.36 25.09
N HIS A 180 3.12 4.85 26.31
CA HIS A 180 4.09 3.91 26.86
C HIS A 180 4.11 2.58 26.10
N ALA A 181 2.95 2.01 25.78
CA ALA A 181 2.84 0.78 24.98
C ALA A 181 3.49 0.95 23.60
N GLY A 182 3.28 2.09 22.94
CA GLY A 182 3.95 2.42 21.69
C GLY A 182 5.47 2.48 21.83
N LYS A 183 5.99 3.12 22.88
CA LYS A 183 7.43 3.18 23.17
C LYS A 183 8.04 1.79 23.37
N LEU A 184 7.36 0.92 24.12
CA LEU A 184 7.80 -0.46 24.35
C LEU A 184 7.84 -1.25 23.03
N ALA A 185 6.76 -1.19 22.24
CA ALA A 185 6.66 -1.89 20.97
C ALA A 185 7.76 -1.46 19.97
N LEU A 186 8.01 -0.15 19.84
CA LEU A 186 9.10 0.34 18.98
C LEU A 186 10.49 -0.03 19.52
N THR A 187 10.70 0.04 20.84
CA THR A 187 12.00 -0.30 21.44
C THR A 187 12.34 -1.77 21.24
N ALA A 188 11.35 -2.66 21.36
CA ALA A 188 11.52 -4.09 21.10
C ALA A 188 11.94 -4.39 19.64
N GLN A 189 11.54 -3.53 18.69
CA GLN A 189 11.85 -3.68 17.26
C GLN A 189 13.15 -2.99 16.83
N LYS A 190 13.89 -2.38 17.77
CA LYS A 190 15.10 -1.59 17.46
C LYS A 190 16.20 -2.38 16.74
N GLY A 191 16.35 -3.68 17.04
CA GLY A 191 17.26 -4.57 16.32
C GLY A 191 16.86 -4.71 14.86
N ASN A 192 15.60 -5.11 14.62
CA ASN A 192 15.04 -5.30 13.29
C ASN A 192 15.14 -4.03 12.41
N PHE A 193 14.95 -2.83 12.98
CA PHE A 193 15.15 -1.58 12.24
C PHE A 193 16.61 -1.39 11.78
N LYS A 194 17.59 -1.72 12.63
CA LYS A 194 19.00 -1.62 12.27
C LYS A 194 19.36 -2.62 11.17
N ASP A 195 18.86 -3.84 11.29
CA ASP A 195 19.11 -4.92 10.34
C ASP A 195 18.50 -4.58 8.97
N ALA A 196 17.27 -4.08 8.93
CA ALA A 196 16.63 -3.65 7.69
C ALA A 196 17.39 -2.50 7.00
N ILE A 197 17.87 -1.51 7.76
CA ILE A 197 18.69 -0.42 7.22
C ILE A 197 20.03 -0.95 6.70
N PHE A 198 20.67 -1.87 7.42
CA PHE A 198 21.94 -2.48 7.01
C PHE A 198 21.77 -3.27 5.71
N GLU A 199 20.79 -4.17 5.65
CA GLU A 199 20.51 -4.98 4.47
C GLU A 199 20.09 -4.11 3.26
N PHE A 200 19.32 -3.04 3.50
CA PHE A 200 18.99 -2.09 2.44
C PHE A 200 20.24 -1.43 1.85
N LYS A 201 21.15 -0.93 2.69
CA LYS A 201 22.41 -0.31 2.23
C LYS A 201 23.27 -1.29 1.43
N LYS A 202 23.39 -2.53 1.92
CA LYS A 202 24.13 -3.60 1.24
C LYS A 202 23.52 -3.96 -0.12
N LYS A 203 22.20 -4.16 -0.19
CA LYS A 203 21.48 -4.43 -1.45
C LYS A 203 21.63 -3.28 -2.45
N ARG A 204 21.63 -2.03 -1.98
CA ARG A 204 21.88 -0.84 -2.82
C ARG A 204 23.28 -0.84 -3.42
N GLN A 205 24.31 -1.07 -2.61
CA GLN A 205 25.71 -1.14 -3.08
C GLN A 205 25.89 -2.23 -4.14
N LEU A 206 25.43 -3.45 -3.86
CA LEU A 206 25.51 -4.56 -4.82
C LEU A 206 24.78 -4.26 -6.15
N LYS A 207 23.66 -3.53 -6.09
CA LYS A 207 22.91 -3.13 -7.29
C LYS A 207 23.63 -2.06 -8.11
N GLU A 208 24.35 -1.17 -7.44
CA GLU A 208 25.18 -0.13 -8.08
C GLU A 208 26.44 -0.74 -8.72
N GLU A 209 27.12 -1.65 -8.01
CA GLU A 209 28.26 -2.43 -8.56
C GLU A 209 27.85 -3.26 -9.78
N LYS A 210 26.72 -3.97 -9.70
CA LYS A 210 26.21 -4.76 -10.82
C LYS A 210 25.87 -3.90 -12.04
N ARG A 211 25.29 -2.71 -11.84
CA ARG A 211 25.03 -1.75 -12.92
C ARG A 211 26.32 -1.27 -13.58
N HIS A 212 27.36 -0.99 -12.80
CA HIS A 212 28.66 -0.59 -13.33
C HIS A 212 29.27 -1.69 -14.20
N LEU A 213 29.28 -2.94 -13.71
CA LEU A 213 29.75 -4.10 -14.47
C LEU A 213 28.96 -4.32 -15.76
N GLU A 214 27.63 -4.20 -15.73
CA GLU A 214 26.77 -4.31 -16.92
C GLU A 214 27.06 -3.20 -17.96
N GLU A 215 27.38 -1.98 -17.51
CA GLU A 215 27.77 -0.88 -18.38
C GLU A 215 29.18 -1.05 -18.98
N GLU A 216 30.14 -1.56 -18.20
CA GLU A 216 31.48 -1.90 -18.68
C GLU A 216 31.42 -3.02 -19.72
N ASP A 217 30.66 -4.08 -19.46
CA ASP A 217 30.44 -5.18 -20.42
C ASP A 217 29.75 -4.68 -21.69
N ARG A 218 28.80 -3.73 -21.59
CA ARG A 218 28.16 -3.12 -22.76
C ARG A 218 29.18 -2.36 -23.61
N LYS A 219 30.02 -1.51 -22.98
CA LYS A 219 31.08 -0.76 -23.66
C LYS A 219 32.09 -1.69 -24.33
N LEU A 220 32.55 -2.72 -23.63
CA LEU A 220 33.50 -3.71 -24.15
C LEU A 220 32.92 -4.49 -25.34
N ASN A 221 31.62 -4.82 -25.30
CA ASN A 221 30.94 -5.48 -26.40
C ASN A 221 30.71 -4.56 -27.62
N GLU A 222 30.48 -3.27 -27.41
CA GLU A 222 30.41 -2.26 -28.48
C GLU A 222 31.78 -2.08 -29.14
N GLU A 223 32.85 -2.00 -28.36
CA GLU A 223 34.23 -1.91 -28.86
C GLU A 223 34.67 -3.18 -29.61
N ARG A 224 34.31 -4.36 -29.11
CA ARG A 224 34.54 -5.62 -29.84
C ARG A 224 33.78 -5.68 -31.16
N LYS A 225 32.58 -5.10 -31.23
CA LYS A 225 31.79 -5.03 -32.47
C LYS A 225 32.39 -4.04 -33.46
N SER A 226 32.88 -2.88 -33.03
CA SER A 226 33.55 -1.91 -33.91
C SER A 226 34.86 -2.48 -34.47
N LEU A 227 35.70 -3.09 -33.62
CA LEU A 227 36.95 -3.73 -34.05
C LEU A 227 36.72 -4.89 -35.03
N LYS A 228 35.68 -5.71 -34.82
CA LYS A 228 35.29 -6.75 -35.80
C LYS A 228 34.81 -6.17 -37.13
N LYS A 229 34.10 -5.04 -37.09
CA LYS A 229 33.63 -4.34 -38.30
C LYS A 229 34.80 -3.76 -39.08
N GLU A 230 35.74 -3.10 -38.41
CA GLU A 230 36.99 -2.57 -39.00
C GLU A 230 37.89 -3.70 -39.56
N ALA A 231 37.99 -4.83 -38.86
CA ALA A 231 38.73 -6.00 -39.34
C ALA A 231 38.08 -6.62 -40.58
N SER A 232 36.74 -6.65 -40.65
CA SER A 232 36.02 -7.12 -41.84
C SER A 232 36.19 -6.17 -43.04
N GLU A 233 36.23 -4.86 -42.81
CA GLU A 233 36.47 -3.84 -43.84
C GLU A 233 37.92 -3.82 -44.32
N LYS A 234 38.89 -4.10 -43.44
CA LYS A 234 40.30 -4.30 -43.82
C LYS A 234 40.54 -5.61 -44.58
N SER A 235 39.84 -6.70 -44.20
CA SER A 235 39.90 -7.97 -44.92
C SER A 235 39.23 -7.90 -46.29
N ALA A 236 38.19 -7.08 -46.47
CA ALA A 236 37.56 -6.84 -47.77
C ALA A 236 38.44 -6.04 -48.75
N LYS A 237 39.43 -5.28 -48.26
CA LYS A 237 40.41 -4.56 -49.07
C LYS A 237 41.66 -5.38 -49.45
N GLY A 238 41.77 -6.62 -48.97
CA GLY A 238 42.90 -7.50 -49.23
C GLY A 238 42.48 -8.93 -49.53
N HIS A 239 41.86 -9.18 -50.70
CA HIS A 239 41.94 -10.49 -51.32
C HIS A 239 41.72 -10.42 -52.85
N ILE A 240 42.75 -10.90 -53.58
CA ILE A 240 42.68 -11.30 -54.98
C ILE A 240 41.69 -12.46 -55.08
N GLY A 241 40.83 -12.40 -56.11
CA GLY A 241 39.69 -13.28 -56.28
C GLY A 241 40.06 -14.75 -56.42
N VAL A 242 39.49 -15.57 -55.53
CA VAL A 242 39.25 -16.98 -55.79
C VAL A 242 37.75 -17.24 -55.58
N LYS A 243 37.09 -17.74 -56.62
CA LYS A 243 35.65 -18.08 -56.62
C LYS A 243 35.37 -19.18 -55.59
N PRO A 244 34.27 -19.08 -54.81
CA PRO A 244 33.86 -20.16 -53.93
C PRO A 244 33.12 -21.27 -54.69
N PRO A 245 33.19 -22.54 -54.25
CA PRO A 245 32.40 -23.63 -54.81
C PRO A 245 30.96 -23.61 -54.29
N LYS A 246 30.06 -24.24 -55.06
CA LYS A 246 28.60 -24.22 -54.92
C LYS A 246 28.09 -24.90 -53.64
N THR A 247 27.19 -24.18 -52.94
CA THR A 247 26.02 -24.61 -52.14
C THR A 247 26.15 -25.74 -51.09
N ALA A 248 25.86 -25.37 -49.83
CA ALA A 248 25.19 -26.25 -48.86
C ALA A 248 23.97 -25.51 -48.27
N GLN A 249 22.90 -26.27 -48.02
CA GLN A 249 21.52 -25.84 -47.76
C GLN A 249 21.36 -24.97 -46.51
N LYS A 250 20.40 -24.02 -46.55
CA LYS A 250 19.91 -23.28 -45.38
C LYS A 250 18.97 -24.18 -44.56
N ASP A 251 19.31 -24.40 -43.31
CA ASP A 251 18.35 -24.89 -42.31
C ASP A 251 17.23 -23.87 -42.06
N PRO A 252 15.97 -24.31 -41.88
CA PRO A 252 14.84 -23.41 -41.66
C PRO A 252 14.93 -22.76 -40.27
N ALA A 253 14.58 -21.47 -40.20
CA ALA A 253 14.55 -20.70 -38.96
C ALA A 253 13.56 -21.31 -37.93
N PRO A 254 13.84 -21.23 -36.62
CA PRO A 254 12.98 -21.81 -35.60
C PRO A 254 11.63 -21.06 -35.53
N ALA A 255 10.54 -21.83 -35.52
CA ALA A 255 9.17 -21.33 -35.47
C ALA A 255 8.88 -20.54 -34.17
N LYS A 256 8.36 -19.32 -34.31
CA LYS A 256 7.84 -18.54 -33.17
C LYS A 256 6.61 -19.24 -32.58
N ARG A 257 6.69 -19.70 -31.32
CA ARG A 257 5.54 -20.24 -30.58
C ARG A 257 4.51 -19.13 -30.32
N LYS A 258 3.29 -19.29 -30.84
CA LYS A 258 2.10 -18.53 -30.40
C LYS A 258 1.55 -19.18 -29.13
N ILE A 259 1.58 -18.46 -28.01
CA ILE A 259 0.92 -18.88 -26.78
C ILE A 259 -0.56 -18.50 -26.91
N THR A 260 -1.44 -19.50 -26.88
CA THR A 260 -2.91 -19.30 -26.83
C THR A 260 -3.39 -19.56 -25.42
N ILE A 261 -3.93 -18.55 -24.75
CA ILE A 261 -4.53 -18.69 -23.42
C ILE A 261 -5.95 -19.23 -23.58
N THR A 262 -6.16 -20.49 -23.23
CA THR A 262 -7.50 -21.10 -23.13
C THR A 262 -8.11 -20.82 -21.76
N LYS A 263 -9.14 -19.95 -21.71
CA LYS A 263 -10.00 -19.83 -20.53
C LYS A 263 -10.86 -21.08 -20.39
N SER A 264 -10.65 -21.86 -19.32
CA SER A 264 -11.51 -22.98 -18.96
C SER A 264 -12.90 -22.48 -18.58
N LYS A 265 -13.92 -22.84 -19.37
CA LYS A 265 -15.33 -22.68 -19.00
C LYS A 265 -15.66 -23.75 -17.97
N ARG A 266 -15.83 -23.35 -16.70
CA ARG A 266 -16.42 -24.19 -15.65
C ARG A 266 -17.87 -24.49 -16.03
N THR A 267 -18.11 -25.72 -16.49
CA THR A 267 -19.46 -26.27 -16.67
C THR A 267 -20.15 -26.40 -15.31
N LYS A 268 -21.26 -25.68 -15.11
CA LYS A 268 -22.26 -26.02 -14.09
C LYS A 268 -22.76 -27.43 -14.39
N ARG A 269 -22.50 -28.38 -13.49
CA ARG A 269 -23.35 -29.57 -13.34
C ARG A 269 -24.13 -29.38 -12.06
N GLY A 270 -25.43 -29.17 -12.23
CA GLY A 270 -26.39 -29.56 -11.21
C GLY A 270 -26.58 -31.06 -11.27
N SER A 271 -26.78 -31.67 -10.11
CA SER A 271 -27.53 -32.90 -9.94
C SER A 271 -28.04 -32.86 -8.51
N GLY A 272 -29.36 -32.74 -8.36
CA GLY A 272 -30.01 -32.96 -7.09
C GLY A 272 -29.95 -34.43 -6.68
N ALA A 273 -29.91 -34.63 -5.38
CA ALA A 273 -30.67 -35.61 -4.63
C ALA A 273 -30.88 -34.97 -3.24
#